data_AF-A0ABD0MN13-F1
#
_entry.id   AF-A0ABD0MN13-F1
#
_cell.length_a   1.000
_cell.length_b   1.000
_cell.length_c   1.000
_cell.angle_alpha   90.00
_cell.angle_beta   90.00
_cell.angle_gamma   90.00
#
_symmetry.space_group_name_H-M   'P 1'
#
loop_
_entity.id
_entity.type
_entity.pdbx_description
1 polymer ?
#
loop_
_entity_poly.entity_id
_entity_poly.type
_entity_poly.pdbx_seq_one_letter_code
_entity_poly.pdbx_strand_id
1 'polypeptide(L)'
;MVFFFRFGSVSSSKSELMNSLINEKHNTFFHRNCPGSSRTRVLMDGVVEIAWFCPSGSYKDKFMYCVAFCNLHGDAGDHEKQLQILTEMSSVNVVLLPRLDRNDRNAEKIQNLYRNSKPLSLVSTIIQTHEEKFKIGLKNRSQADVSEELRIAINDCLLESYSTFRPEDVSKHSDIRVDEEDDDDCRRGREAAQQMMRLLEKKDLTKVKESFLPHQGKLWHQWSQQYKELHRPRVDEIETEISRKQTDMMKIHAQQHESDISEFMKFFIKEMNSHAEHKKMFFLKWLTVLLDEYTSADYSDLYNGYVEKWSAVLELKEKHERLEKLIAEQTELERISENLQAASFGLEHIMREISQIYESCSSVKKNKKDLGPHSKELALELKYNAKDEETLKKEFDLFWEHSVKKIITDTHSVREIDILRDVKLLSDVFEGSGK
;
A
#
# COMPACT_ATOMS: atom_id res chain seq x y z
N MET A 1 -19.57 -1.90 -4.70
CA MET A 1 -18.84 -0.84 -5.46
C MET A 1 -19.83 0.16 -6.03
N VAL A 2 -19.52 1.46 -5.96
CA VAL A 2 -20.30 2.53 -6.58
C VAL A 2 -19.51 3.10 -7.76
N PHE A 3 -20.05 2.97 -8.97
CA PHE A 3 -19.38 3.38 -10.20
C PHE A 3 -19.94 4.70 -10.73
N PHE A 4 -19.10 5.72 -10.85
CA PHE A 4 -19.44 7.05 -11.33
C PHE A 4 -18.91 7.30 -12.73
N PHE A 5 -19.80 7.70 -13.63
CA PHE A 5 -19.44 8.10 -14.99
C PHE A 5 -20.35 9.21 -15.52
N ARG A 6 -19.97 9.81 -16.65
CA ARG A 6 -20.75 10.85 -17.32
C ARG A 6 -20.85 10.57 -18.81
N PHE A 7 -21.88 11.09 -19.43
CA PHE A 7 -21.94 11.23 -20.88
C PHE A 7 -21.90 12.71 -21.26
N GLY A 8 -21.18 13.06 -22.32
CA GLY A 8 -21.12 14.43 -22.80
C GLY A 8 -20.65 15.47 -21.77
N SER A 9 -20.75 16.74 -22.13
CA SER A 9 -20.35 17.84 -21.23
C SER A 9 -21.46 18.14 -20.21
N VAL A 10 -21.16 17.99 -18.93
CA VAL A 10 -22.09 18.23 -17.81
C VAL A 10 -21.77 19.53 -17.07
N SER A 11 -22.81 20.22 -16.61
CA SER A 11 -22.66 21.49 -15.89
C SER A 11 -21.96 21.32 -14.55
N SER A 12 -22.19 20.21 -13.86
CA SER A 12 -21.60 19.90 -12.55
C SER A 12 -20.39 18.97 -12.68
N SER A 13 -19.38 19.17 -11.84
CA SER A 13 -18.19 18.33 -11.84
C SER A 13 -18.48 16.99 -11.16
N LYS A 14 -18.27 15.88 -11.88
CA LYS A 14 -18.45 14.51 -11.36
C LYS A 14 -17.55 14.23 -10.16
N SER A 15 -16.24 14.42 -10.31
CA SER A 15 -15.26 14.17 -9.25
C SER A 15 -15.52 15.03 -8.01
N GLU A 16 -16.00 16.26 -8.19
CA GLU A 16 -16.33 17.17 -7.07
C GLU A 16 -17.55 16.67 -6.28
N LEU A 17 -18.59 16.20 -6.98
CA LEU A 17 -19.74 15.55 -6.36
C LEU A 17 -19.34 14.24 -5.65
N MET A 18 -18.40 13.47 -6.19
CA MET A 18 -17.88 12.28 -5.51
C MET A 18 -17.11 12.64 -4.24
N ASN A 19 -16.31 13.70 -4.25
CA ASN A 19 -15.56 14.14 -3.08
C ASN A 19 -16.49 14.47 -1.91
N SER A 20 -17.59 15.20 -2.14
CA SER A 20 -18.54 15.51 -1.06
C SER A 20 -19.20 14.25 -0.45
N LEU A 21 -19.32 13.16 -1.21
CA LEU A 21 -19.80 11.88 -0.69
C LEU A 21 -18.76 11.22 0.23
N ILE A 22 -17.48 11.22 -0.15
CA ILE A 22 -16.41 10.55 0.60
C ILE A 22 -15.90 11.43 1.74
N ASN A 23 -15.34 12.60 1.41
CA ASN A 23 -14.72 13.50 2.36
C ASN A 23 -14.96 14.98 2.01
N GLU A 24 -15.61 15.70 2.92
CA GLU A 24 -15.89 17.13 2.73
C GLU A 24 -14.68 18.03 3.05
N LYS A 25 -13.65 17.50 3.71
CA LYS A 25 -12.47 18.26 4.15
C LYS A 25 -11.36 18.32 3.11
N HIS A 26 -11.26 17.31 2.24
CA HIS A 26 -10.22 17.25 1.21
C HIS A 26 -10.72 16.55 -0.04
N ASN A 27 -10.09 16.89 -1.17
CA ASN A 27 -10.41 16.28 -2.46
C ASN A 27 -9.75 14.91 -2.58
N THR A 28 -10.56 13.85 -2.61
CA THR A 28 -10.09 12.48 -2.89
C THR A 28 -9.78 12.30 -4.38
N PHE A 29 -10.66 12.80 -5.25
CA PHE A 29 -10.50 12.78 -6.70
C PHE A 29 -10.18 14.18 -7.21
N PHE A 30 -9.27 14.26 -8.18
CA PHE A 30 -8.93 15.51 -8.81
C PHE A 30 -10.11 16.02 -9.66
N HIS A 31 -10.43 17.32 -9.57
CA HIS A 31 -11.55 17.93 -10.27
C HIS A 31 -11.17 19.26 -10.92
N ARG A 32 -12.04 19.76 -11.81
CA ARG A 32 -11.80 20.96 -12.63
C ARG A 32 -11.62 22.28 -11.87
N ASN A 33 -11.92 22.31 -10.57
CA ASN A 33 -11.70 23.50 -9.73
C ASN A 33 -10.45 23.35 -8.86
N CYS A 34 -9.72 22.23 -8.94
CA CYS A 34 -8.44 22.08 -8.26
C CYS A 34 -7.39 23.01 -8.91
N PRO A 35 -6.47 23.57 -8.11
CA PRO A 35 -5.26 24.22 -8.63
C PRO A 35 -4.50 23.29 -9.56
N GLY A 36 -4.02 23.81 -10.70
CA GLY A 36 -3.30 23.02 -11.71
C GLY A 36 -4.20 22.17 -12.61
N SER A 37 -5.52 22.31 -12.53
CA SER A 37 -6.42 21.59 -13.44
C SER A 37 -6.33 22.12 -14.87
N SER A 38 -6.27 21.19 -15.83
CA SER A 38 -6.29 21.50 -17.26
C SER A 38 -7.62 21.09 -17.89
N ARG A 39 -8.05 21.84 -18.90
CA ARG A 39 -9.19 21.45 -19.76
C ARG A 39 -8.82 20.31 -20.70
N THR A 40 -7.55 20.18 -21.05
CA THR A 40 -7.04 19.10 -21.90
C THR A 40 -6.65 17.90 -21.03
N ARG A 41 -7.19 16.73 -21.36
CA ARG A 41 -6.99 15.48 -20.63
C ARG A 41 -6.25 14.52 -21.55
N VAL A 42 -4.93 14.53 -21.49
CA VAL A 42 -4.10 13.74 -22.41
C VAL A 42 -3.96 12.30 -21.91
N LEU A 43 -3.75 12.11 -20.61
CA LEU A 43 -3.52 10.79 -20.02
C LEU A 43 -4.71 10.21 -19.24
N MET A 44 -5.61 11.06 -18.76
CA MET A 44 -6.65 10.65 -17.82
C MET A 44 -7.92 10.14 -18.50
N ASP A 45 -8.16 10.46 -19.78
CA ASP A 45 -9.39 9.99 -20.44
C ASP A 45 -9.38 8.46 -20.57
N GLY A 46 -10.41 7.81 -20.01
CA GLY A 46 -10.53 6.36 -19.95
C GLY A 46 -9.90 5.71 -18.71
N VAL A 47 -9.18 6.47 -17.88
CA VAL A 47 -8.64 6.00 -16.59
C VAL A 47 -9.77 5.92 -15.57
N VAL A 48 -9.74 4.87 -14.75
CA VAL A 48 -10.67 4.66 -13.64
C VAL A 48 -9.90 4.79 -12.34
N GLU A 49 -10.14 5.87 -11.62
CA GLU A 49 -9.59 6.03 -10.27
C GLU A 49 -10.51 5.34 -9.26
N ILE A 50 -9.94 4.66 -8.25
CA ILE A 50 -10.71 4.00 -7.20
C ILE A 50 -10.29 4.57 -5.85
N ALA A 51 -11.26 4.89 -4.99
CA ALA A 51 -11.04 5.25 -3.61
C ALA A 51 -12.00 4.48 -2.69
N TRP A 52 -11.52 4.06 -1.53
CA TRP A 52 -12.32 3.36 -0.54
C TRP A 52 -12.73 4.31 0.57
N PHE A 53 -14.03 4.33 0.87
CA PHE A 53 -14.53 4.84 2.15
C PHE A 53 -14.50 3.69 3.16
N CYS A 54 -13.67 3.82 4.19
CA CYS A 54 -13.61 2.87 5.31
C CYS A 54 -14.28 3.49 6.54
N PRO A 55 -15.40 2.94 7.05
CA PRO A 55 -16.06 3.48 8.22
C PRO A 55 -15.18 3.38 9.47
N SER A 56 -15.31 4.35 10.37
CA SER A 56 -14.63 4.38 11.68
C SER A 56 -15.38 3.60 12.77
N GLY A 57 -16.58 3.10 12.48
CA GLY A 57 -17.51 2.53 13.46
C GLY A 57 -18.28 3.60 14.24
N SER A 58 -18.24 4.85 13.78
CA SER A 58 -18.92 5.98 14.42
C SER A 58 -20.32 6.17 13.84
N TYR A 59 -21.26 6.64 14.66
CA TYR A 59 -22.57 7.10 14.18
C TYR A 59 -22.49 8.29 13.19
N LYS A 60 -21.32 8.93 13.09
CA LYS A 60 -21.04 10.00 12.11
C LYS A 60 -20.54 9.48 10.77
N ASP A 61 -20.33 8.17 10.62
CA ASP A 61 -19.89 7.59 9.35
C ASP A 61 -20.99 7.76 8.29
N LYS A 62 -20.56 8.15 7.08
CA LYS A 62 -21.46 8.42 5.95
C LYS A 62 -22.03 7.14 5.32
N PHE A 63 -21.32 6.03 5.47
CA PHE A 63 -21.68 4.71 4.99
C PHE A 63 -21.39 3.69 6.10
N MET A 64 -22.27 2.70 6.28
CA MET A 64 -22.09 1.67 7.32
C MET A 64 -21.02 0.63 6.98
N TYR A 65 -20.75 0.43 5.69
CA TYR A 65 -19.81 -0.56 5.19
C TYR A 65 -18.68 0.10 4.41
N CYS A 66 -17.62 -0.67 4.15
CA CYS A 66 -16.57 -0.23 3.24
C CYS A 66 -17.12 -0.07 1.82
N VAL A 67 -16.98 1.11 1.23
CA VAL A 67 -17.52 1.41 -0.12
C VAL A 67 -16.40 1.83 -1.06
N ALA A 68 -16.18 1.03 -2.10
CA ALA A 68 -15.31 1.41 -3.22
C ALA A 68 -16.05 2.35 -4.17
N PHE A 69 -15.51 3.55 -4.37
CA PHE A 69 -15.96 4.55 -5.34
C PHE A 69 -15.04 4.55 -6.56
N CYS A 70 -15.60 4.26 -7.73
CA CYS A 70 -14.86 4.20 -8.98
C CYS A 70 -15.22 5.38 -9.88
N ASN A 71 -14.23 6.17 -10.28
CA ASN A 71 -14.38 7.41 -11.04
C ASN A 71 -13.83 7.22 -12.46
N LEU A 72 -14.70 6.95 -13.46
CA LEU A 72 -14.27 6.93 -14.87
C LEU A 72 -14.02 8.36 -15.38
N HIS A 73 -12.78 8.67 -15.73
CA HIS A 73 -12.41 9.92 -16.36
C HIS A 73 -12.75 9.92 -17.85
N GLY A 74 -12.99 11.11 -18.40
CA GLY A 74 -13.44 11.28 -19.79
C GLY A 74 -14.97 11.22 -19.95
N ASP A 75 -15.41 11.00 -21.19
CA ASP A 75 -16.80 10.74 -21.57
C ASP A 75 -16.98 9.23 -21.72
N ALA A 76 -17.92 8.64 -20.98
CA ALA A 76 -18.15 7.19 -21.01
C ALA A 76 -18.57 6.68 -22.39
N GLY A 77 -19.14 7.55 -23.24
CA GLY A 77 -19.48 7.21 -24.63
C GLY A 77 -18.28 6.77 -25.46
N ASP A 78 -17.11 7.32 -25.17
CA ASP A 78 -15.85 7.06 -25.87
C ASP A 78 -15.05 5.89 -25.24
N HIS A 79 -15.51 5.34 -24.10
CA HIS A 79 -14.81 4.31 -23.31
C HIS A 79 -15.72 3.11 -23.01
N GLU A 80 -16.19 2.45 -24.07
CA GLU A 80 -17.21 1.42 -24.00
C GLU A 80 -16.81 0.18 -23.19
N LYS A 81 -15.56 -0.28 -23.32
CA LYS A 81 -15.08 -1.44 -22.55
C LYS A 81 -15.11 -1.17 -21.05
N GLN A 82 -14.55 -0.04 -20.61
CA GLN A 82 -14.56 0.38 -19.21
C GLN A 82 -15.99 0.52 -18.68
N LEU A 83 -16.87 1.14 -19.48
CA LEU A 83 -18.28 1.29 -19.13
C LEU A 83 -18.95 -0.08 -18.92
N GLN A 84 -18.76 -1.02 -19.85
CA GLN A 84 -19.36 -2.36 -19.78
C GLN A 84 -18.90 -3.13 -18.53
N ILE A 85 -17.58 -3.26 -18.35
CA ILE A 85 -16.97 -3.98 -17.24
C ILE A 85 -17.44 -3.41 -15.90
N LEU A 86 -17.30 -2.10 -15.70
CA LEU A 86 -17.58 -1.50 -14.39
C LEU A 86 -19.07 -1.40 -14.08
N THR A 87 -19.92 -1.23 -15.10
CA THR A 87 -21.37 -1.31 -14.90
C THR A 87 -21.76 -2.71 -14.44
N GLU A 88 -21.18 -3.75 -15.06
CA GLU A 88 -21.40 -5.15 -14.66
C GLU A 88 -20.84 -5.46 -13.27
N MET A 89 -19.72 -4.88 -12.86
CA MET A 89 -19.15 -5.16 -11.54
C MET A 89 -19.81 -4.33 -10.41
N SER A 90 -20.39 -3.19 -10.74
CA SER A 90 -20.94 -2.26 -9.75
C SER A 90 -22.19 -2.80 -9.06
N SER A 91 -22.36 -2.39 -7.80
CA SER A 91 -23.60 -2.54 -7.04
C SER A 91 -24.53 -1.36 -7.32
N VAL A 92 -23.95 -0.17 -7.47
CA VAL A 92 -24.67 1.08 -7.77
C VAL A 92 -23.96 1.81 -8.90
N ASN A 93 -24.70 2.15 -9.95
CA ASN A 93 -24.21 2.99 -11.04
C ASN A 93 -24.70 4.42 -10.85
N VAL A 94 -23.80 5.40 -10.84
CA VAL A 94 -24.12 6.83 -10.76
C VAL A 94 -23.74 7.52 -12.06
N VAL A 95 -24.75 7.98 -12.79
CA VAL A 95 -24.57 8.56 -14.13
C VAL A 95 -24.90 10.02 -14.12
N LEU A 96 -23.92 10.85 -14.51
CA LEU A 96 -24.14 12.27 -14.74
C LEU A 96 -24.48 12.49 -16.21
N LEU A 97 -25.70 12.96 -16.45
CA LEU A 97 -26.19 13.22 -17.80
C LEU A 97 -26.31 14.73 -18.10
N PRO A 98 -26.02 15.14 -19.34
CA PRO A 98 -26.35 16.47 -19.80
C PRO A 98 -27.87 16.53 -20.03
N ARG A 99 -28.34 17.63 -20.63
CA ARG A 99 -29.73 17.70 -21.08
C ARG A 99 -29.95 16.62 -22.14
N LEU A 100 -30.78 15.64 -21.84
CA LEU A 100 -31.10 14.52 -22.75
C LEU A 100 -31.65 15.07 -24.07
N ASP A 101 -30.89 14.89 -25.15
CA ASP A 101 -31.34 15.09 -26.53
C ASP A 101 -31.69 13.72 -27.13
N ARG A 102 -32.79 13.64 -27.89
CA ARG A 102 -33.19 12.40 -28.58
C ARG A 102 -32.18 12.01 -29.68
N ASN A 103 -31.38 12.96 -30.15
CA ASN A 103 -30.31 12.75 -31.12
C ASN A 103 -28.93 12.51 -30.48
N ASP A 104 -28.87 12.24 -29.16
CA ASP A 104 -27.61 11.97 -28.49
C ASP A 104 -26.98 10.68 -29.03
N ARG A 105 -25.71 10.74 -29.45
CA ARG A 105 -24.93 9.59 -29.94
C ARG A 105 -24.91 8.43 -28.94
N ASN A 106 -25.07 8.72 -27.65
CA ASN A 106 -25.06 7.76 -26.56
C ASN A 106 -26.47 7.33 -26.11
N ALA A 107 -27.54 7.76 -26.79
CA ALA A 107 -28.92 7.48 -26.38
C ALA A 107 -29.19 5.97 -26.23
N GLU A 108 -28.69 5.15 -27.15
CA GLU A 108 -28.83 3.68 -27.07
C GLU A 108 -28.07 3.10 -25.86
N LYS A 109 -26.82 3.54 -25.64
CA LYS A 109 -26.02 3.13 -24.47
C LYS A 109 -26.73 3.49 -23.15
N ILE A 110 -27.26 4.72 -23.08
CA ILE A 110 -28.03 5.18 -21.92
C ILE A 110 -29.29 4.32 -21.75
N GLN A 111 -30.03 4.04 -22.83
CA GLN A 111 -31.24 3.22 -22.77
C GLN A 111 -30.96 1.78 -22.31
N ASN A 112 -29.83 1.20 -22.70
CA ASN A 112 -29.41 -0.12 -22.24
C ASN A 112 -29.11 -0.13 -20.74
N LEU A 113 -28.46 0.91 -20.20
CA LEU A 113 -28.29 1.08 -18.74
C LEU A 113 -29.64 1.17 -18.00
N TYR A 114 -30.65 1.76 -18.63
CA TYR A 114 -32.02 1.79 -18.09
C TYR A 114 -32.75 0.44 -18.17
N ARG A 115 -32.37 -0.46 -19.08
CA ARG A 115 -32.97 -1.80 -19.17
C ARG A 115 -32.29 -2.83 -18.27
N ASN A 116 -31.04 -2.57 -17.87
CA ASN A 116 -30.32 -3.43 -16.96
C ASN A 116 -30.96 -3.45 -15.55
N SER A 117 -30.94 -4.63 -14.93
CA SER A 117 -31.54 -4.95 -13.63
C SER A 117 -30.76 -4.47 -12.40
N LYS A 118 -29.62 -3.79 -12.62
CA LYS A 118 -28.80 -3.27 -11.52
C LYS A 118 -29.29 -1.90 -11.06
N PRO A 119 -29.22 -1.60 -9.75
CA PRO A 119 -29.55 -0.28 -9.23
C PRO A 119 -28.77 0.82 -9.95
N LEU A 120 -29.52 1.81 -10.47
CA LEU A 120 -29.00 2.94 -11.23
C LEU A 120 -29.50 4.23 -10.56
N SER A 121 -28.57 5.00 -10.01
CA SER A 121 -28.82 6.36 -9.52
C SER A 121 -28.45 7.35 -10.61
N LEU A 122 -29.45 7.89 -11.28
CA LEU A 122 -29.26 8.92 -12.28
C LEU A 122 -29.15 10.30 -11.63
N VAL A 123 -28.06 11.01 -11.93
CA VAL A 123 -27.91 12.42 -11.57
C VAL A 123 -28.05 13.25 -12.84
N SER A 124 -29.14 13.98 -12.99
CA SER A 124 -29.46 14.72 -14.24
C SER A 124 -30.12 16.06 -13.96
N THR A 125 -30.10 16.97 -14.93
CA THR A 125 -30.75 18.29 -14.83
C THR A 125 -32.26 18.26 -15.04
N ILE A 126 -32.88 17.12 -15.38
CA ILE A 126 -34.32 17.01 -15.68
C ILE A 126 -34.95 15.83 -14.93
N ILE A 127 -36.03 16.07 -14.18
CA ILE A 127 -36.79 15.07 -13.41
C ILE A 127 -37.91 14.49 -14.28
N GLN A 128 -37.97 13.17 -14.45
CA GLN A 128 -39.16 12.39 -14.84
C GLN A 128 -38.96 10.95 -14.35
N THR A 129 -39.97 10.43 -13.65
CA THR A 129 -40.00 9.21 -12.84
C THR A 129 -40.46 7.98 -13.63
N HIS A 130 -39.83 6.83 -13.37
CA HIS A 130 -40.46 5.49 -13.36
C HIS A 130 -39.66 4.58 -12.42
N GLU A 131 -40.34 3.58 -11.88
CA GLU A 131 -39.98 2.76 -10.71
C GLU A 131 -38.59 2.07 -10.83
N GLU A 132 -37.96 1.86 -9.66
CA GLU A 132 -36.63 1.25 -9.42
C GLU A 132 -35.37 2.09 -9.72
N LYS A 133 -35.47 3.35 -10.18
CA LYS A 133 -34.30 4.19 -10.51
C LYS A 133 -34.38 5.59 -9.89
N PHE A 134 -33.41 5.95 -9.05
CA PHE A 134 -33.32 7.26 -8.41
C PHE A 134 -32.92 8.33 -9.43
N LYS A 135 -33.62 9.47 -9.43
CA LYS A 135 -33.31 10.59 -10.34
C LYS A 135 -33.15 11.89 -9.59
N ILE A 136 -31.91 12.36 -9.47
CA ILE A 136 -31.57 13.55 -8.69
C ILE A 136 -31.40 14.75 -9.60
N GLY A 137 -32.23 15.77 -9.38
CA GLY A 137 -32.21 17.04 -10.10
C GLY A 137 -31.07 17.97 -9.66
N LEU A 138 -30.26 18.48 -10.60
CA LEU A 138 -29.17 19.43 -10.29
C LEU A 138 -29.57 20.91 -10.34
N LYS A 139 -30.71 21.25 -10.94
CA LYS A 139 -31.08 22.65 -11.23
C LYS A 139 -31.51 23.39 -9.95
N ASN A 140 -30.94 24.58 -9.72
CA ASN A 140 -31.25 25.47 -8.59
C ASN A 140 -31.05 24.83 -7.20
N ARG A 141 -30.14 23.87 -7.08
CA ARG A 141 -29.81 23.21 -5.81
C ARG A 141 -28.35 23.42 -5.48
N SER A 142 -28.04 23.48 -4.18
CA SER A 142 -26.66 23.51 -3.75
C SER A 142 -26.02 22.13 -3.97
N GLN A 143 -24.69 22.09 -4.10
CA GLN A 143 -23.98 20.82 -4.18
C GLN A 143 -24.20 19.98 -2.92
N ALA A 144 -24.31 20.62 -1.75
CA ALA A 144 -24.53 19.94 -0.47
C ALA A 144 -25.87 19.17 -0.49
N ASP A 145 -26.96 19.82 -0.92
CA ASP A 145 -28.29 19.19 -0.98
C ASP A 145 -28.30 17.99 -1.93
N VAL A 146 -27.64 18.13 -3.09
CA VAL A 146 -27.52 17.04 -4.08
C VAL A 146 -26.69 15.90 -3.52
N SER A 147 -25.61 16.21 -2.79
CA SER A 147 -24.72 15.20 -2.21
C SER A 147 -25.41 14.41 -1.11
N GLU A 148 -26.21 15.06 -0.28
CA GLU A 148 -26.96 14.39 0.78
C GLU A 148 -28.02 13.44 0.22
N GLU A 149 -28.82 13.90 -0.75
CA GLU A 149 -29.81 13.04 -1.41
C GLU A 149 -29.15 11.86 -2.14
N LEU A 150 -28.01 12.11 -2.81
CA LEU A 150 -27.26 11.05 -3.48
C LEU A 150 -26.67 10.05 -2.49
N ARG A 151 -26.22 10.51 -1.32
CA ARG A 151 -25.71 9.65 -0.25
C ARG A 151 -26.81 8.74 0.29
N ILE A 152 -28.00 9.28 0.54
CA ILE A 152 -29.18 8.50 0.97
C ILE A 152 -29.50 7.45 -0.08
N ALA A 153 -29.66 7.86 -1.35
CA ALA A 153 -29.98 6.94 -2.43
C ALA A 153 -28.93 5.81 -2.59
N ILE A 154 -27.65 6.14 -2.47
CA ILE A 154 -26.57 5.13 -2.53
C ILE A 154 -26.68 4.16 -1.34
N ASN A 155 -26.88 4.66 -0.12
CA ASN A 155 -27.05 3.80 1.07
C ASN A 155 -28.25 2.87 0.92
N ASP A 156 -29.39 3.36 0.46
CA ASP A 156 -30.59 2.54 0.23
C ASP A 156 -30.31 1.43 -0.79
N CYS A 157 -29.67 1.76 -1.91
CA CYS A 157 -29.28 0.75 -2.92
C CYS A 157 -28.31 -0.30 -2.37
N LEU A 158 -27.35 0.13 -1.53
CA LEU A 158 -26.36 -0.77 -0.94
C LEU A 158 -26.98 -1.68 0.14
N LEU A 159 -28.05 -1.26 0.81
CA LEU A 159 -28.79 -2.10 1.76
C LEU A 159 -29.59 -3.21 1.04
N GLU A 160 -30.17 -2.89 -0.12
CA GLU A 160 -30.97 -3.84 -0.90
C GLU A 160 -30.10 -4.84 -1.68
N SER A 161 -28.97 -4.39 -2.23
CA SER A 161 -28.04 -5.25 -2.97
C SER A 161 -26.58 -4.82 -2.74
N TYR A 162 -25.92 -5.46 -1.77
CA TYR A 162 -24.47 -5.35 -1.64
C TYR A 162 -23.78 -6.53 -2.33
N SER A 163 -22.72 -6.24 -3.06
CA SER A 163 -21.80 -7.24 -3.58
C SER A 163 -20.39 -6.92 -3.12
N THR A 164 -19.65 -7.96 -2.71
CA THR A 164 -18.22 -7.83 -2.45
C THR A 164 -17.53 -7.49 -3.76
N PHE A 165 -16.83 -6.36 -3.78
CA PHE A 165 -16.02 -5.95 -4.91
C PHE A 165 -14.55 -6.21 -4.60
N ARG A 166 -13.90 -7.01 -5.44
CA ARG A 166 -12.46 -7.22 -5.40
C ARG A 166 -11.85 -6.67 -6.69
N PRO A 167 -10.79 -5.86 -6.63
CA PRO A 167 -10.07 -5.44 -7.82
C PRO A 167 -9.62 -6.62 -8.68
N GLU A 168 -9.25 -7.75 -8.05
CA GLU A 168 -8.88 -8.97 -8.79
C GLU A 168 -10.03 -9.52 -9.64
N ASP A 169 -11.31 -9.28 -9.31
CA ASP A 169 -12.43 -9.76 -10.13
C ASP A 169 -12.47 -9.09 -11.51
N VAL A 170 -11.81 -7.93 -11.67
CA VAL A 170 -11.67 -7.24 -12.95
C VAL A 170 -10.95 -8.14 -13.96
N SER A 171 -9.98 -8.96 -13.52
CA SER A 171 -9.20 -9.87 -14.37
C SER A 171 -10.04 -10.95 -15.07
N LYS A 172 -11.25 -11.24 -14.57
CA LYS A 172 -12.15 -12.24 -15.17
C LYS A 172 -12.65 -11.83 -16.54
N HIS A 173 -12.53 -10.55 -16.91
CA HIS A 173 -12.88 -10.06 -18.23
C HIS A 173 -11.73 -10.30 -19.22
N SER A 174 -12.00 -11.06 -20.28
CA SER A 174 -11.01 -11.52 -21.27
C SER A 174 -10.24 -10.41 -22.00
N ASP A 175 -10.73 -9.18 -21.95
CA ASP A 175 -10.09 -8.00 -22.55
C ASP A 175 -9.00 -7.37 -21.67
N ILE A 176 -8.78 -7.90 -20.47
CA ILE A 176 -7.85 -7.36 -19.49
C ILE A 176 -6.67 -8.31 -19.36
N ARG A 177 -5.48 -7.80 -19.69
CA ARG A 177 -4.23 -8.52 -19.50
C ARG A 177 -3.93 -8.67 -18.01
N VAL A 178 -3.51 -9.85 -17.60
CA VAL A 178 -3.18 -10.15 -16.21
C VAL A 178 -1.71 -10.48 -16.14
N ASP A 179 -0.91 -9.60 -15.54
CA ASP A 179 0.55 -9.78 -15.50
C ASP A 179 0.94 -11.12 -14.85
N GLU A 180 0.18 -11.60 -13.85
CA GLU A 180 0.38 -12.90 -13.21
C GLU A 180 0.25 -14.10 -14.14
N GLU A 181 -0.48 -13.95 -15.25
CA GLU A 181 -0.73 -15.00 -16.24
C GLU A 181 0.09 -14.77 -17.52
N ASP A 182 0.18 -13.52 -17.97
CA ASP A 182 0.70 -13.11 -19.26
C ASP A 182 2.16 -12.64 -19.24
N ASP A 183 2.74 -12.38 -18.06
CA ASP A 183 4.15 -12.01 -17.90
C ASP A 183 4.94 -13.15 -17.23
N ASP A 184 5.92 -13.68 -17.97
CA ASP A 184 6.69 -14.84 -17.53
C ASP A 184 7.61 -14.53 -16.33
N ASP A 185 8.17 -13.32 -16.25
CA ASP A 185 8.97 -12.90 -15.10
C ASP A 185 8.09 -12.69 -13.87
N CYS A 186 6.87 -12.13 -14.03
CA CYS A 186 5.87 -11.99 -12.97
C CYS A 186 5.45 -13.35 -12.41
N ARG A 187 5.04 -14.27 -13.28
CA ARG A 187 4.64 -15.62 -12.91
C ARG A 187 5.77 -16.35 -12.17
N ARG A 188 6.99 -16.35 -12.73
CA ARG A 188 8.15 -17.00 -12.09
C ARG A 188 8.54 -16.34 -10.76
N GLY A 189 8.43 -15.02 -10.66
CA GLY A 189 8.68 -14.27 -9.41
C GLY A 189 7.68 -14.63 -8.33
N ARG A 190 6.39 -14.65 -8.67
CA ARG A 190 5.30 -15.07 -7.78
C ARG A 190 5.47 -16.50 -7.31
N GLU A 191 5.72 -17.43 -8.23
CA GLU A 191 5.94 -18.83 -7.91
C GLU A 191 7.08 -18.99 -6.91
N ALA A 192 8.22 -18.33 -7.15
CA ALA A 192 9.37 -18.33 -6.24
C ALA A 192 9.00 -17.82 -4.84
N ALA A 193 8.23 -16.73 -4.74
CA ALA A 193 7.76 -16.20 -3.46
C ALA A 193 6.87 -17.21 -2.73
N GLN A 194 5.94 -17.85 -3.44
CA GLN A 194 5.11 -18.92 -2.88
C GLN A 194 5.94 -20.12 -2.42
N GLN A 195 7.00 -20.52 -3.14
CA GLN A 195 7.86 -21.62 -2.68
C GLN A 195 8.58 -21.26 -1.38
N MET A 196 9.03 -20.01 -1.26
CA MET A 196 9.65 -19.51 -0.04
C MET A 196 8.67 -19.51 1.14
N MET A 197 7.43 -19.06 0.91
CA MET A 197 6.38 -19.03 1.94
C MET A 197 6.00 -20.43 2.43
N ARG A 198 6.07 -21.46 1.58
CA ARG A 198 5.85 -22.86 2.00
C ARG A 198 6.82 -23.33 3.09
N LEU A 199 8.01 -22.72 3.20
CA LEU A 199 8.96 -23.03 4.27
C LEU A 199 8.48 -22.53 5.64
N LEU A 200 7.56 -21.55 5.67
CA LEU A 200 6.96 -20.98 6.87
C LEU A 200 5.68 -21.69 7.31
N GLU A 201 5.03 -22.47 6.43
CA GLU A 201 3.75 -23.11 6.71
C GLU A 201 3.77 -23.92 8.01
N LYS A 202 2.70 -23.78 8.82
CA LYS A 202 2.47 -24.50 10.09
C LYS A 202 3.41 -24.10 11.24
N LYS A 203 4.00 -22.91 11.19
CA LYS A 203 4.85 -22.37 12.27
C LYS A 203 4.12 -21.31 13.06
N ASP A 204 4.32 -21.34 14.37
CA ASP A 204 3.89 -20.29 15.29
C ASP A 204 4.62 -18.99 14.94
N LEU A 205 3.88 -17.92 14.61
CA LEU A 205 4.45 -16.64 14.19
C LEU A 205 5.47 -16.09 15.17
N THR A 206 5.24 -16.26 16.47
CA THR A 206 6.15 -15.77 17.52
C THR A 206 7.51 -16.46 17.49
N LYS A 207 7.61 -17.63 16.84
CA LYS A 207 8.85 -18.43 16.76
C LYS A 207 9.48 -18.40 15.37
N VAL A 208 8.82 -17.80 14.38
CA VAL A 208 9.31 -17.74 13.00
C VAL A 208 10.66 -17.04 12.94
N LYS A 209 10.80 -15.85 13.55
CA LYS A 209 12.06 -15.11 13.52
C LYS A 209 13.23 -15.89 14.09
N GLU A 210 13.06 -16.45 15.30
CA GLU A 210 14.11 -17.21 15.98
C GLU A 210 14.53 -18.46 15.19
N SER A 211 13.57 -19.09 14.49
CA SER A 211 13.83 -20.32 13.73
C SER A 211 14.47 -20.07 12.36
N PHE A 212 14.03 -19.03 11.66
CA PHE A 212 14.41 -18.80 10.25
C PHE A 212 15.45 -17.71 10.07
N LEU A 213 15.63 -16.82 11.05
CA LEU A 213 16.55 -15.68 10.97
C LEU A 213 17.51 -15.70 12.19
N PRO A 214 18.39 -16.71 12.31
CA PRO A 214 19.21 -16.94 13.48
C PRO A 214 20.38 -15.95 13.69
N HIS A 215 20.74 -15.15 12.69
CA HIS A 215 21.81 -14.15 12.81
C HIS A 215 21.29 -12.85 13.44
N GLN A 216 19.98 -12.64 13.51
CA GLN A 216 19.37 -11.55 14.28
C GLN A 216 18.81 -12.01 15.64
N GLY A 217 17.89 -11.24 16.23
CA GLY A 217 17.32 -11.53 17.54
C GLY A 217 18.22 -11.02 18.67
N LYS A 218 18.40 -11.83 19.72
CA LYS A 218 19.09 -11.40 20.97
C LYS A 218 20.51 -10.88 20.73
N LEU A 219 21.29 -11.55 19.88
CA LEU A 219 22.64 -11.14 19.53
C LEU A 219 22.65 -9.75 18.87
N TRP A 220 21.77 -9.54 17.88
CA TRP A 220 21.62 -8.25 17.22
C TRP A 220 21.14 -7.15 18.19
N HIS A 221 20.19 -7.45 19.08
CA HIS A 221 19.73 -6.48 20.08
C HIS A 221 20.84 -6.04 21.03
N GLN A 222 21.64 -6.99 21.53
CA GLN A 222 22.80 -6.72 22.37
C GLN A 222 23.85 -5.88 21.63
N TRP A 223 24.16 -6.26 20.38
CA TRP A 223 25.10 -5.50 19.54
C TRP A 223 24.60 -4.08 19.31
N SER A 224 23.34 -3.90 18.93
CA SER A 224 22.75 -2.58 18.66
C SER A 224 22.70 -1.70 19.89
N GLN A 225 22.48 -2.28 21.08
CA GLN A 225 22.56 -1.56 22.34
C GLN A 225 23.99 -1.07 22.62
N GLN A 226 24.99 -1.95 22.50
CA GLN A 226 26.40 -1.59 22.69
C GLN A 226 26.84 -0.51 21.69
N TYR A 227 26.42 -0.66 20.43
CA TYR A 227 26.67 0.32 19.38
C TYR A 227 26.09 1.70 19.71
N LYS A 228 24.82 1.76 20.15
CA LYS A 228 24.17 3.01 20.59
C LYS A 228 24.86 3.63 21.79
N GLU A 229 25.31 2.81 22.74
CA GLU A 229 26.00 3.28 23.93
C GLU A 229 27.39 3.85 23.62
N LEU A 230 28.10 3.29 22.62
CA LEU A 230 29.42 3.76 22.18
C LEU A 230 29.36 5.13 21.49
N HIS A 231 28.23 5.46 20.86
CA HIS A 231 28.02 6.71 20.12
C HIS A 231 27.17 7.75 20.87
N ARG A 232 26.83 7.50 22.14
CA ARG A 232 26.16 8.48 23.00
C ARG A 232 27.21 9.33 23.71
N PRO A 233 27.16 10.67 23.62
CA PRO A 233 28.08 11.53 24.34
C PRO A 233 28.02 11.28 25.84
N ARG A 234 29.12 10.81 26.43
CA ARG A 234 29.30 10.71 27.88
C ARG A 234 30.58 11.45 28.27
N VAL A 235 30.51 12.17 29.39
CA VAL A 235 31.57 13.08 29.86
C VAL A 235 32.80 12.31 30.37
N ASP A 236 32.64 11.04 30.78
CA ASP A 236 33.68 10.26 31.46
C ASP A 236 33.84 8.82 30.90
N GLU A 237 33.83 8.61 29.58
CA GLU A 237 34.16 7.29 29.03
C GLU A 237 35.67 7.06 28.94
N ILE A 238 36.17 6.07 29.68
CA ILE A 238 37.57 5.66 29.69
C ILE A 238 37.84 4.82 28.42
N GLU A 239 38.96 5.04 27.74
CA GLU A 239 39.39 4.30 26.53
C GLU A 239 39.31 2.77 26.67
N THR A 240 39.54 2.27 27.89
CA THR A 240 39.41 0.85 28.24
C THR A 240 37.97 0.33 28.12
N GLU A 241 36.96 1.16 28.42
CA GLU A 241 35.56 0.80 28.28
C GLU A 241 35.11 0.76 26.82
N ILE A 242 35.60 1.71 26.01
CA ILE A 242 35.38 1.72 24.54
C ILE A 242 35.99 0.45 23.92
N SER A 243 37.25 0.15 24.26
CA SER A 243 37.95 -1.05 23.79
C SER A 243 37.23 -2.35 24.20
N ARG A 244 36.69 -2.39 25.42
CA ARG A 244 35.88 -3.52 25.90
C ARG A 244 34.59 -3.69 25.08
N LYS A 245 33.84 -2.60 24.88
CA LYS A 245 32.59 -2.61 24.08
C LYS A 245 32.86 -3.10 22.64
N GLN A 246 33.92 -2.59 22.00
CA GLN A 246 34.33 -3.05 20.66
C GLN A 246 34.69 -4.54 20.64
N THR A 247 35.41 -5.03 21.65
CA THR A 247 35.76 -6.44 21.78
C THR A 247 34.52 -7.32 21.95
N ASP A 248 33.55 -6.88 22.75
CA ASP A 248 32.31 -7.62 22.97
C ASP A 248 31.43 -7.64 21.71
N MET A 249 31.36 -6.54 20.96
CA MET A 249 30.71 -6.50 19.65
C MET A 249 31.36 -7.48 18.65
N MET A 250 32.69 -7.60 18.64
CA MET A 250 33.38 -8.60 17.81
C MET A 250 33.04 -10.04 18.23
N LYS A 251 32.91 -10.31 19.53
CA LYS A 251 32.47 -11.63 20.02
C LYS A 251 31.05 -11.95 19.58
N ILE A 252 30.16 -10.97 19.59
CA ILE A 252 28.78 -11.16 19.10
C ILE A 252 28.78 -11.55 17.62
N HIS A 253 29.55 -10.84 16.78
CA HIS A 253 29.68 -11.22 15.37
C HIS A 253 30.31 -12.60 15.18
N ALA A 254 31.27 -13.00 16.02
CA ALA A 254 31.82 -14.35 15.98
C ALA A 254 30.74 -15.41 16.30
N GLN A 255 29.90 -15.17 17.32
CA GLN A 255 28.76 -16.03 17.65
C GLN A 255 27.73 -16.08 16.52
N GLN A 256 27.39 -14.93 15.90
CA GLN A 256 26.53 -14.91 14.71
C GLN A 256 27.14 -15.72 13.57
N HIS A 257 28.47 -15.67 13.39
CA HIS A 257 29.14 -16.44 12.35
C HIS A 257 29.11 -17.96 12.61
N GLU A 258 28.95 -18.41 13.84
CA GLU A 258 28.81 -19.83 14.17
C GLU A 258 27.43 -20.39 13.75
N SER A 259 26.39 -19.55 13.70
CA SER A 259 25.04 -19.94 13.27
C SER A 259 24.98 -20.32 11.80
N ASP A 260 24.33 -21.42 11.44
CA ASP A 260 24.13 -21.76 10.03
C ASP A 260 23.09 -20.86 9.35
N ILE A 261 23.23 -20.65 8.04
CA ILE A 261 22.21 -19.97 7.24
C ILE A 261 21.02 -20.91 7.08
N SER A 262 19.84 -20.45 7.47
CA SER A 262 18.62 -21.24 7.37
C SER A 262 18.27 -21.56 5.92
N GLU A 263 17.54 -22.66 5.69
CA GLU A 263 17.07 -23.03 4.34
C GLU A 263 16.25 -21.91 3.69
N PHE A 264 15.43 -21.21 4.49
CA PHE A 264 14.68 -20.03 4.09
C PHE A 264 15.58 -18.91 3.54
N MET A 265 16.66 -18.59 4.25
CA MET A 265 17.60 -17.57 3.79
C MET A 265 18.45 -18.04 2.60
N LYS A 266 18.81 -19.32 2.52
CA LYS A 266 19.47 -19.88 1.34
C LYS A 266 18.60 -19.74 0.09
N PHE A 267 17.30 -20.00 0.21
CA PHE A 267 16.34 -19.81 -0.87
C PHE A 267 16.29 -18.35 -1.31
N PHE A 268 16.15 -17.41 -0.36
CA PHE A 268 16.14 -15.99 -0.68
C PHE A 268 17.43 -15.54 -1.40
N ILE A 269 18.59 -15.91 -0.86
CA ILE A 269 19.90 -15.57 -1.45
C ILE A 269 20.02 -16.13 -2.86
N LYS A 270 19.53 -17.35 -3.10
CA LYS A 270 19.51 -17.95 -4.44
C LYS A 270 18.65 -17.13 -5.42
N GLU A 271 17.44 -16.74 -5.01
CA GLU A 271 16.55 -15.95 -5.89
C GLU A 271 17.14 -14.57 -6.19
N MET A 272 17.74 -13.91 -5.19
CA MET A 272 18.40 -12.61 -5.36
C MET A 272 19.66 -12.66 -6.23
N ASN A 273 20.37 -13.79 -6.25
CA ASN A 273 21.54 -14.00 -7.11
C ASN A 273 21.19 -14.45 -8.54
N SER A 274 19.91 -14.55 -8.91
CA SER A 274 19.54 -14.86 -10.29
C SER A 274 19.96 -13.73 -11.25
N HIS A 275 20.06 -13.97 -12.56
CA HIS A 275 20.38 -12.91 -13.54
C HIS A 275 19.13 -12.22 -14.12
N ALA A 276 17.93 -12.59 -13.69
CA ALA A 276 16.66 -12.08 -14.21
C ALA A 276 16.12 -10.94 -13.33
N GLU A 277 16.49 -9.69 -13.64
CA GLU A 277 16.14 -8.52 -12.81
C GLU A 277 14.63 -8.33 -12.62
N HIS A 278 13.84 -8.42 -13.69
CA HIS A 278 12.38 -8.29 -13.58
C HIS A 278 11.75 -9.39 -12.72
N LYS A 279 12.21 -10.64 -12.86
CA LYS A 279 11.79 -11.75 -11.99
C LYS A 279 12.09 -11.46 -10.52
N LYS A 280 13.27 -10.92 -10.19
CA LYS A 280 13.62 -10.54 -8.80
C LYS A 280 12.67 -9.49 -8.25
N MET A 281 12.36 -8.47 -9.05
CA MET A 281 11.42 -7.42 -8.66
C MET A 281 10.05 -8.01 -8.32
N PHE A 282 9.51 -8.88 -9.19
CA PHE A 282 8.24 -9.55 -8.92
C PHE A 282 8.31 -10.50 -7.72
N PHE A 283 9.41 -11.24 -7.56
CA PHE A 283 9.63 -12.07 -6.37
C PHE A 283 9.55 -11.25 -5.08
N LEU A 284 10.25 -10.12 -4.99
CA LEU A 284 10.22 -9.26 -3.81
C LEU A 284 8.83 -8.67 -3.56
N LYS A 285 8.16 -8.18 -4.61
CA LYS A 285 6.78 -7.65 -4.52
C LYS A 285 5.81 -8.69 -3.97
N TRP A 286 5.82 -9.89 -4.56
CA TRP A 286 4.95 -10.98 -4.13
C TRP A 286 5.32 -11.48 -2.73
N LEU A 287 6.61 -11.56 -2.40
CA LEU A 287 7.04 -11.93 -1.07
C LEU A 287 6.52 -10.95 -0.01
N THR A 288 6.59 -9.64 -0.25
CA THR A 288 6.00 -8.63 0.65
C THR A 288 4.51 -8.87 0.86
N VAL A 289 3.73 -8.99 -0.22
CA VAL A 289 2.28 -9.21 -0.14
C VAL A 289 1.94 -10.49 0.64
N LEU A 290 2.65 -11.59 0.36
CA LEU A 290 2.40 -12.87 1.02
C LEU A 290 2.82 -12.87 2.48
N LEU A 291 3.88 -12.16 2.86
CA LEU A 291 4.30 -12.00 4.26
C LEU A 291 3.30 -11.16 5.05
N ASP A 292 2.79 -10.08 4.46
CA ASP A 292 1.74 -9.25 5.05
C ASP A 292 0.46 -10.06 5.26
N GLU A 293 0.03 -10.84 4.25
CA GLU A 293 -1.12 -11.74 4.36
C GLU A 293 -0.91 -12.78 5.47
N TYR A 294 0.26 -13.43 5.50
CA TYR A 294 0.63 -14.45 6.48
C TYR A 294 0.62 -13.94 7.92
N THR A 295 0.99 -12.68 8.15
CA THR A 295 1.07 -12.10 9.50
C THR A 295 -0.21 -11.37 9.92
N SER A 296 -1.07 -10.98 8.98
CA SER A 296 -2.20 -10.06 9.21
C SER A 296 -3.19 -10.49 10.30
N ALA A 297 -3.68 -11.74 10.27
CA ALA A 297 -4.73 -12.20 11.17
C ALA A 297 -4.24 -12.26 12.63
N ASP A 298 -3.16 -13.02 12.87
CA ASP A 298 -2.58 -13.18 14.19
C ASP A 298 -2.06 -11.85 14.75
N TYR A 299 -1.50 -10.97 13.91
CA TYR A 299 -1.04 -9.64 14.34
C TYR A 299 -2.22 -8.76 14.76
N SER A 300 -3.35 -8.80 14.04
CA SER A 300 -4.57 -8.09 14.41
C SER A 300 -5.11 -8.56 15.77
N ASP A 301 -5.14 -9.86 16.01
CA ASP A 301 -5.61 -10.43 17.28
C ASP A 301 -4.69 -10.03 18.44
N LEU A 302 -3.36 -10.12 18.25
CA LEU A 302 -2.38 -9.66 19.23
C LEU A 302 -2.49 -8.15 19.50
N TYR A 303 -2.71 -7.35 18.46
CA TYR A 303 -2.82 -5.90 18.58
C TYR A 303 -4.10 -5.49 19.32
N ASN A 304 -5.23 -6.14 19.03
CA ASN A 304 -6.48 -5.92 19.77
C ASN A 304 -6.30 -6.27 21.25
N GLY A 305 -5.69 -7.42 21.55
CA GLY A 305 -5.35 -7.80 22.93
C GLY A 305 -4.43 -6.78 23.62
N TYR A 306 -3.45 -6.21 22.89
CA TYR A 306 -2.60 -5.14 23.41
C TYR A 306 -3.41 -3.87 23.74
N VAL A 307 -4.30 -3.42 22.84
CA VAL A 307 -5.12 -2.22 23.03
C VAL A 307 -6.07 -2.37 24.23
N GLU A 308 -6.69 -3.54 24.37
CA GLU A 308 -7.56 -3.85 25.52
C GLU A 308 -6.77 -3.80 26.84
N LYS A 309 -5.61 -4.47 26.88
CA LYS A 309 -4.75 -4.48 28.08
C LYS A 309 -4.17 -3.12 28.41
N TRP A 310 -3.77 -2.36 27.39
CA TRP A 310 -3.31 -0.98 27.55
C TRP A 310 -4.40 -0.11 28.20
N SER A 311 -5.64 -0.23 27.72
CA SER A 311 -6.78 0.49 28.27
C SER A 311 -7.05 0.11 29.73
N ALA A 312 -6.97 -1.18 30.07
CA ALA A 312 -7.11 -1.64 31.44
C ALA A 312 -6.02 -1.06 32.37
N VAL A 313 -4.75 -1.03 31.93
CA VAL A 313 -3.65 -0.43 32.69
C VAL A 313 -3.88 1.07 32.92
N LEU A 314 -4.38 1.79 31.92
CA LEU A 314 -4.72 3.22 32.07
C LEU A 314 -5.82 3.45 33.10
N GLU A 315 -6.91 2.69 33.04
CA GLU A 315 -8.00 2.80 34.03
C GLU A 315 -7.53 2.51 35.46
N LEU A 316 -6.66 1.52 35.65
CA LEU A 316 -6.12 1.18 36.96
C LEU A 316 -5.22 2.28 37.53
N LYS A 317 -4.46 2.96 36.67
CA LYS A 317 -3.63 4.12 37.05
C LYS A 317 -4.50 5.30 37.49
N GLU A 318 -5.60 5.56 36.78
CA GLU A 318 -6.54 6.63 37.09
C GLU A 318 -7.31 6.37 38.39
N LYS A 319 -7.72 5.11 38.64
CA LYS A 319 -8.48 4.69 39.83
C LYS A 319 -7.61 4.55 41.08
N HIS A 320 -6.28 4.73 40.99
CA HIS A 320 -5.32 4.47 42.07
C HIS A 320 -5.54 3.09 42.74
N GLU A 321 -5.81 2.06 41.93
CA GLU A 321 -6.09 0.70 42.43
C GLU A 321 -4.85 0.00 43.03
N ARG A 322 -5.05 -1.17 43.65
CA ARG A 322 -3.99 -1.96 44.31
C ARG A 322 -2.81 -2.22 43.38
N LEU A 323 -1.61 -1.89 43.85
CA LEU A 323 -0.34 -2.02 43.13
C LEU A 323 -0.11 -3.42 42.53
N GLU A 324 -0.52 -4.48 43.22
CA GLU A 324 -0.40 -5.87 42.76
C GLU A 324 -1.16 -6.13 41.44
N LYS A 325 -2.38 -5.60 41.32
CA LYS A 325 -3.21 -5.76 40.12
C LYS A 325 -2.64 -4.94 38.95
N LEU A 326 -2.13 -3.74 39.24
CA LEU A 326 -1.45 -2.91 38.25
C LEU A 326 -0.20 -3.59 37.69
N ILE A 327 0.64 -4.17 38.57
CA ILE A 327 1.84 -4.92 38.17
C ILE A 327 1.45 -6.11 37.28
N ALA A 328 0.44 -6.89 37.67
CA ALA A 328 0.01 -8.05 36.89
C ALA A 328 -0.45 -7.68 35.48
N GLU A 329 -1.29 -6.64 35.34
CA GLU A 329 -1.75 -6.17 34.02
C GLU A 329 -0.60 -5.57 33.20
N GLN A 330 0.37 -4.90 33.84
CA GLN A 330 1.53 -4.35 33.15
C GLN A 330 2.48 -5.45 32.66
N THR A 331 2.71 -6.51 33.44
CA THR A 331 3.49 -7.68 33.01
C THR A 331 2.82 -8.39 31.84
N GLU A 332 1.50 -8.53 31.85
CA GLU A 332 0.78 -9.15 30.73
C GLU A 332 0.82 -8.28 29.47
N LEU A 333 0.72 -6.96 29.61
CA LEU A 333 0.91 -6.01 28.52
C LEU A 333 2.32 -6.12 27.91
N GLU A 334 3.36 -6.21 28.75
CA GLU A 334 4.75 -6.42 28.31
C GLU A 334 4.89 -7.75 27.55
N ARG A 335 4.26 -8.82 28.04
CA ARG A 335 4.22 -10.13 27.35
C ARG A 335 3.57 -10.05 25.97
N ILE A 336 2.45 -9.33 25.84
CA ILE A 336 1.79 -9.14 24.54
C ILE A 336 2.65 -8.29 23.61
N SER A 337 3.32 -7.24 24.13
CA SER A 337 4.26 -6.42 23.38
C SER A 337 5.43 -7.25 22.82
N GLU A 338 5.99 -8.15 23.63
CA GLU A 338 7.02 -9.09 23.18
C GLU A 338 6.49 -10.03 22.09
N ASN A 339 5.27 -10.56 22.23
CA ASN A 339 4.65 -11.39 21.20
C ASN A 339 4.40 -10.63 19.89
N LEU A 340 3.98 -9.36 19.94
CA LEU A 340 3.85 -8.50 18.76
C LEU A 340 5.19 -8.31 18.05
N GLN A 341 6.25 -8.03 18.83
CA GLN A 341 7.59 -7.93 18.29
C GLN A 341 8.07 -9.25 17.72
N ALA A 342 7.70 -10.39 18.31
CA ALA A 342 8.09 -11.70 17.80
C ALA A 342 7.32 -12.08 16.51
N ALA A 343 6.02 -11.75 16.44
CA ALA A 343 5.13 -12.09 15.34
C ALA A 343 5.28 -11.20 14.09
N SER A 344 5.80 -9.98 14.24
CA SER A 344 5.97 -9.02 13.13
C SER A 344 6.99 -9.50 12.08
N PHE A 345 6.59 -10.15 11.00
CA PHE A 345 7.55 -10.77 10.09
C PHE A 345 7.39 -10.26 8.65
N GLY A 346 8.25 -9.30 8.26
CA GLY A 346 8.24 -8.68 6.94
C GLY A 346 9.58 -8.75 6.21
N LEU A 347 9.63 -8.20 5.00
CA LEU A 347 10.81 -8.23 4.13
C LEU A 347 12.02 -7.54 4.80
N GLU A 348 11.80 -6.49 5.57
CA GLU A 348 12.82 -5.78 6.34
C GLU A 348 13.56 -6.69 7.33
N HIS A 349 12.89 -7.70 7.89
CA HIS A 349 13.50 -8.68 8.78
C HIS A 349 14.44 -9.63 8.01
N ILE A 350 14.03 -10.05 6.81
CA ILE A 350 14.81 -10.90 5.92
C ILE A 350 16.06 -10.17 5.45
N MET A 351 15.89 -8.90 5.05
CA MET A 351 17.00 -8.05 4.63
C MET A 351 18.00 -7.83 5.76
N ARG A 352 17.52 -7.58 6.99
CA ARG A 352 18.38 -7.44 8.16
C ARG A 352 19.19 -8.70 8.46
N GLU A 353 18.58 -9.89 8.31
CA GLU A 353 19.28 -11.16 8.48
C GLU A 353 20.47 -11.30 7.51
N ILE A 354 20.30 -10.91 6.24
CA ILE A 354 21.39 -10.96 5.24
C ILE A 354 22.52 -10.02 5.63
N SER A 355 22.18 -8.81 6.08
CA SER A 355 23.19 -7.86 6.58
C SER A 355 23.99 -8.45 7.75
N GLN A 356 23.33 -9.09 8.72
CA GLN A 356 24.01 -9.73 9.85
C GLN A 356 24.87 -10.93 9.43
N ILE A 357 24.44 -11.72 8.45
CA ILE A 357 25.25 -12.78 7.86
C ILE A 357 26.52 -12.20 7.24
N TYR A 358 26.40 -11.10 6.49
CA TYR A 358 27.55 -10.45 5.87
C TYR A 358 28.50 -9.82 6.90
N GLU A 359 27.97 -9.05 7.85
CA GLU A 359 28.75 -8.39 8.91
C GLU A 359 29.53 -9.41 9.74
N SER A 360 28.89 -10.52 10.12
CA SER A 360 29.56 -11.60 10.85
C SER A 360 30.71 -12.21 10.04
N CYS A 361 30.50 -12.52 8.75
CA CYS A 361 31.56 -13.00 7.85
C CYS A 361 32.71 -12.00 7.68
N SER A 362 32.39 -10.71 7.53
CA SER A 362 33.39 -9.64 7.40
C SER A 362 34.23 -9.50 8.68
N SER A 363 33.58 -9.55 9.85
CA SER A 363 34.22 -9.43 11.15
C SER A 363 35.24 -10.55 11.39
N VAL A 364 34.86 -11.81 11.10
CA VAL A 364 35.76 -12.96 11.26
C VAL A 364 36.66 -13.23 10.04
N LYS A 365 36.56 -12.40 8.99
CA LYS A 365 37.28 -12.54 7.70
C LYS A 365 37.12 -13.93 7.06
N LYS A 366 35.95 -14.54 7.20
CA LYS A 366 35.63 -15.88 6.69
C LYS A 366 34.24 -15.89 6.07
N ASN A 367 34.14 -16.35 4.82
CA ASN A 367 32.87 -16.46 4.13
C ASN A 367 32.18 -17.81 4.43
N LYS A 368 30.85 -17.80 4.55
CA LYS A 368 30.03 -19.02 4.56
C LYS A 368 29.92 -19.58 3.14
N LYS A 369 29.88 -20.92 3.00
CA LYS A 369 29.83 -21.60 1.69
C LYS A 369 28.57 -21.29 0.88
N ASP A 370 27.46 -21.05 1.57
CA ASP A 370 26.17 -20.74 0.96
C ASP A 370 26.08 -19.26 0.47
N LEU A 371 27.05 -18.41 0.84
CA LEU A 371 27.20 -17.08 0.26
C LEU A 371 27.95 -17.21 -1.07
N GLY A 372 27.23 -17.13 -2.19
CA GLY A 372 27.82 -17.13 -3.53
C GLY A 372 28.77 -15.93 -3.76
N PRO A 373 29.61 -15.94 -4.81
CA PRO A 373 30.52 -14.82 -5.10
C PRO A 373 29.77 -13.48 -5.27
N HIS A 374 28.56 -13.52 -5.84
CA HIS A 374 27.68 -12.36 -6.01
C HIS A 374 27.03 -11.87 -4.71
N SER A 375 26.96 -12.66 -3.62
CA SER A 375 26.46 -12.11 -2.34
C SER A 375 27.44 -11.12 -1.72
N LYS A 376 28.73 -11.26 -2.08
CA LYS A 376 29.76 -10.27 -1.76
C LYS A 376 29.53 -9.00 -2.57
N GLU A 377 29.13 -9.11 -3.83
CA GLU A 377 28.82 -7.99 -4.73
C GLU A 377 27.49 -7.32 -4.36
N LEU A 378 26.45 -8.06 -3.99
CA LEU A 378 25.20 -7.53 -3.42
C LEU A 378 25.48 -6.79 -2.10
N ALA A 379 26.26 -7.38 -1.19
CA ALA A 379 26.66 -6.73 0.05
C ALA A 379 27.70 -5.61 -0.15
N LEU A 380 28.45 -5.61 -1.26
CA LEU A 380 29.40 -4.57 -1.65
C LEU A 380 28.69 -3.44 -2.41
N GLU A 381 27.72 -3.68 -3.27
CA GLU A 381 26.82 -2.68 -3.87
C GLU A 381 26.00 -1.98 -2.78
N LEU A 382 25.60 -2.72 -1.75
CA LEU A 382 25.01 -2.18 -0.52
C LEU A 382 26.02 -1.41 0.37
N LYS A 383 27.34 -1.56 0.17
CA LYS A 383 28.41 -1.01 1.04
C LYS A 383 29.33 0.02 0.36
N TYR A 384 29.50 0.02 -0.96
CA TYR A 384 30.49 0.82 -1.69
C TYR A 384 30.12 2.30 -1.83
N ASN A 385 28.89 2.67 -1.45
CA ASN A 385 28.48 4.07 -1.40
C ASN A 385 28.81 4.77 -0.06
N ALA A 386 29.33 4.07 0.96
CA ALA A 386 29.51 4.64 2.30
C ALA A 386 30.97 4.68 2.77
N LYS A 387 31.45 5.85 3.22
CA LYS A 387 32.82 6.04 3.77
C LYS A 387 32.90 6.20 5.31
N ASP A 388 31.78 6.21 6.02
CA ASP A 388 31.70 6.10 7.48
C ASP A 388 30.31 5.59 7.92
N GLU A 389 30.12 5.29 9.21
CA GLU A 389 28.97 4.59 9.78
C GLU A 389 27.68 5.43 9.90
N GLU A 390 27.79 6.75 10.03
CA GLU A 390 26.64 7.67 9.95
C GLU A 390 26.20 7.84 8.48
N THR A 391 27.17 7.80 7.58
CA THR A 391 26.95 7.69 6.14
C THR A 391 26.36 6.33 5.76
N LEU A 392 26.72 5.21 6.41
CA LEU A 392 26.13 3.88 6.20
C LEU A 392 24.63 3.85 6.52
N LYS A 393 24.21 4.51 7.60
CA LYS A 393 22.79 4.58 7.94
C LYS A 393 22.02 5.47 6.94
N LYS A 394 22.58 6.61 6.54
CA LYS A 394 22.02 7.46 5.49
C LYS A 394 22.01 6.80 4.12
N GLU A 395 23.02 6.01 3.76
CA GLU A 395 23.14 5.25 2.52
C GLU A 395 22.28 3.99 2.53
N PHE A 396 22.05 3.36 3.69
CA PHE A 396 21.05 2.31 3.87
C PHE A 396 19.64 2.87 3.74
N ASP A 397 19.38 4.03 4.35
CA ASP A 397 18.12 4.76 4.23
C ASP A 397 17.93 5.31 2.79
N LEU A 398 18.99 5.76 2.11
CA LEU A 398 19.01 6.20 0.70
C LEU A 398 18.95 5.02 -0.27
N PHE A 399 19.55 3.88 0.03
CA PHE A 399 19.40 2.64 -0.74
C PHE A 399 17.98 2.13 -0.59
N TRP A 400 17.38 2.23 0.59
CA TRP A 400 15.95 2.01 0.79
C TRP A 400 15.12 3.04 0.06
N GLU A 401 15.45 4.33 0.10
CA GLU A 401 14.72 5.39 -0.61
C GLU A 401 14.88 5.27 -2.14
N HIS A 402 16.03 4.79 -2.62
CA HIS A 402 16.37 4.61 -4.04
C HIS A 402 15.87 3.27 -4.57
N SER A 403 15.88 2.21 -3.76
CA SER A 403 15.25 0.92 -4.07
C SER A 403 13.75 1.05 -3.98
N VAL A 404 13.18 1.74 -2.99
CA VAL A 404 11.75 2.09 -2.92
C VAL A 404 11.39 3.07 -4.03
N LYS A 405 12.21 4.06 -4.35
CA LYS A 405 12.02 4.91 -5.55
C LYS A 405 12.06 4.09 -6.82
N LYS A 406 13.05 3.21 -7.05
CA LYS A 406 13.10 2.26 -8.19
C LYS A 406 11.89 1.35 -8.22
N ILE A 407 11.51 0.78 -7.09
CA ILE A 407 10.32 -0.08 -6.90
C ILE A 407 9.01 0.69 -7.16
N ILE A 408 9.00 2.01 -6.99
CA ILE A 408 7.87 2.92 -7.31
C ILE A 408 7.99 3.50 -8.74
N THR A 409 9.20 3.65 -9.31
CA THR A 409 9.45 4.19 -10.66
C THR A 409 9.47 3.13 -11.77
N ASP A 410 9.76 1.87 -11.44
CA ASP A 410 9.76 0.71 -12.33
C ASP A 410 8.43 -0.07 -12.32
N THR A 411 7.49 0.33 -11.45
CA THR A 411 6.07 0.19 -11.80
C THR A 411 5.88 1.11 -13.00
N HIS A 412 5.52 0.60 -14.19
CA HIS A 412 5.47 1.38 -15.42
C HIS A 412 4.98 2.81 -15.17
N SER A 413 5.89 3.79 -15.28
CA SER A 413 5.47 5.10 -15.74
C SER A 413 4.81 4.86 -17.10
N VAL A 414 3.58 5.35 -17.24
CA VAL A 414 3.00 5.62 -18.55
C VAL A 414 4.09 6.28 -19.39
N ARG A 415 4.45 5.66 -20.51
CA ARG A 415 5.55 6.00 -21.42
C ARG A 415 5.96 7.48 -21.33
N GLU A 416 7.22 7.72 -20.94
CA GLU A 416 7.98 8.98 -20.96
C GLU A 416 7.16 10.25 -21.26
N ILE A 417 6.70 10.93 -20.20
CA ILE A 417 6.57 12.40 -20.25
C ILE A 417 7.92 12.97 -19.82
N ASP A 418 8.62 13.58 -20.77
CA ASP A 418 9.80 14.38 -20.50
C ASP A 418 9.36 15.75 -19.96
N ILE A 419 9.05 15.79 -18.66
CA ILE A 419 8.57 16.99 -17.96
C ILE A 419 9.60 18.13 -18.07
N LEU A 420 10.90 17.82 -18.14
CA LEU A 420 11.95 18.82 -18.30
C LEU A 420 11.95 19.42 -19.71
N ARG A 421 11.70 18.64 -20.76
CA ARG A 421 11.53 19.13 -22.13
C ARG A 421 10.24 19.93 -22.30
N ASP A 422 9.15 19.54 -21.64
CA ASP A 422 7.87 20.26 -21.68
C ASP A 422 7.88 21.55 -20.85
N VAL A 423 8.56 21.57 -19.70
CA VAL A 423 8.81 22.79 -18.90
C VAL A 423 9.74 23.75 -19.64
N LYS A 424 10.71 23.24 -20.41
CA LYS A 424 11.59 24.06 -21.24
C LYS A 424 10.85 24.66 -22.44
N LEU A 425 9.97 23.89 -23.09
CA LEU A 425 9.02 24.40 -24.10
C LEU A 425 8.09 25.48 -23.54
N LEU A 426 7.63 25.37 -22.29
CA LEU A 426 6.81 26.39 -21.63
C LEU A 426 7.62 27.63 -21.24
N SER A 427 8.87 27.49 -20.78
CA SER A 427 9.74 28.62 -20.47
C SER A 427 10.15 29.42 -21.72
N ASP A 428 10.45 28.73 -22.83
CA ASP A 428 10.80 29.36 -24.11
C ASP A 428 9.60 30.09 -24.75
N VAL A 429 8.36 29.65 -24.47
CA VAL A 429 7.13 30.34 -24.88
C VAL A 429 6.86 31.61 -24.05
N PHE A 430 7.25 31.62 -22.78
CA PHE A 430 7.04 32.79 -21.89
C PHE A 430 8.12 33.88 -22.04
N GLU A 431 9.35 33.55 -22.47
CA GLU A 431 10.39 34.55 -22.75
C GLU A 431 10.30 35.16 -24.18
N GLY A 432 9.52 34.53 -25.08
CA GLY A 432 9.34 35.00 -26.47
C GLY A 432 8.24 36.06 -26.68
N SER A 433 7.35 36.30 -25.70
CA SER A 433 6.22 37.25 -25.83
C SER A 433 6.46 38.60 -25.13
N GLY A 434 7.71 38.89 -24.77
CA GLY A 434 8.13 40.15 -24.16
C GLY A 434 9.01 40.99 -25.09
N LYS A 435 8.54 41.31 -26.30
CA LYS A 435 8.94 42.49 -27.09
C LYS A 435 7.87 42.85 -28.10
#